data_AF-A0A3C0TVR8-F1
#
_entry.id   AF-A0A3C0TVR8-F1
#
_cell.length_a   1.000
_cell.length_b   1.000
_cell.length_c   1.000
_cell.angle_alpha   90.00
_cell.angle_beta   90.00
_cell.angle_gamma   90.00
#
_symmetry.space_group_name_H-M   'P 1'
#
loop_
_entity.id
_entity.type
_entity.pdbx_description
1 polymer ?
#
loop_
_entity_poly.entity_id
_entity_poly.type
_entity_poly.pdbx_seq_one_letter_code
_entity_poly.pdbx_strand_id
1 'polypeptide(L)'
;KGKQGPCLERKQAVIYAGPWAKVEDDDGHVLERGVPVAVCDKTYRLYNREPYGGQIIPVPPLVEIALEDAGQFDCMRSVLRHPKETKGEDYQLTTDAAAGVCGPDGCC
;
A
#
# COMPACT_ATOMS: atom_id res chain seq x y z
N LYS A 1 3.54 -3.06 -22.59
CA LYS A 1 4.13 -1.71 -22.87
C LYS A 1 3.58 -0.73 -21.83
N GLY A 2 4.30 -0.51 -20.72
CA GLY A 2 3.80 0.35 -19.64
C GLY A 2 4.83 0.75 -18.57
N LYS A 3 6.10 0.33 -18.71
CA LYS A 3 7.16 0.54 -17.71
C LYS A 3 8.08 1.74 -18.01
N GLN A 4 7.79 2.55 -19.02
CA GLN A 4 8.61 3.72 -19.36
C GLN A 4 8.10 4.96 -18.62
N GLY A 5 8.90 5.46 -17.68
CA GLY A 5 8.63 6.67 -16.90
C GLY A 5 9.44 6.71 -15.60
N PRO A 6 9.67 7.90 -15.02
CA PRO A 6 10.38 8.04 -13.75
C PRO A 6 9.63 7.33 -12.62
N CYS A 7 10.35 6.64 -11.73
CA CYS A 7 9.78 6.12 -10.50
C CYS A 7 9.56 7.29 -9.54
N LEU A 8 8.33 7.80 -9.46
CA LEU A 8 7.99 8.96 -8.64
C LEU A 8 7.35 8.53 -7.30
N GLU A 9 7.79 9.19 -6.23
CA GLU A 9 7.33 9.01 -4.86
C GLU A 9 6.14 9.93 -4.57
N ARG A 10 4.94 9.34 -4.51
CA ARG A 10 3.67 10.07 -4.23
C ARG A 10 2.95 9.60 -2.97
N LYS A 11 3.66 8.94 -2.06
CA LYS A 11 3.14 8.37 -0.81
C LYS A 11 2.01 7.36 -0.99
N GLN A 12 2.08 6.61 -2.09
CA GLN A 12 1.10 5.62 -2.49
C GLN A 12 1.51 4.21 -2.02
N ALA A 13 0.50 3.40 -1.72
CA ALA A 13 0.69 1.99 -1.42
C ALA A 13 -0.43 1.14 -2.05
N VAL A 14 -0.20 -0.16 -2.10
CA VAL A 14 -1.19 -1.16 -2.51
C VAL A 14 -1.25 -2.26 -1.47
N ILE A 15 -2.41 -2.87 -1.28
CA ILE A 15 -2.57 -4.08 -0.49
C ILE A 15 -3.05 -5.18 -1.43
N TYR A 16 -2.34 -6.30 -1.44
CA TYR A 16 -2.77 -7.45 -2.20
C TYR A 16 -3.87 -8.23 -1.44
N ALA A 17 -5.01 -8.42 -2.10
CA ALA A 17 -6.22 -9.03 -1.53
C ALA A 17 -6.61 -10.36 -2.19
N GLY A 18 -5.86 -10.79 -3.22
CA GLY A 18 -6.15 -12.01 -3.96
C GLY A 18 -6.04 -13.30 -3.13
N PRO A 19 -6.36 -14.46 -3.75
CA PRO A 19 -6.54 -15.72 -3.04
C PRO A 19 -5.21 -16.32 -2.53
N TRP A 20 -4.09 -16.00 -3.17
CA TRP A 20 -2.77 -16.53 -2.80
C TRP A 20 -2.20 -15.86 -1.55
N ALA A 21 -1.30 -16.53 -0.83
CA ALA A 21 -0.65 -15.97 0.36
C ALA A 21 0.30 -14.81 0.01
N LYS A 22 0.99 -14.94 -1.13
CA LYS A 22 1.84 -13.91 -1.72
C LYS A 22 1.94 -14.09 -3.23
N VAL A 23 2.22 -13.02 -3.95
CA VAL A 23 2.54 -13.03 -5.38
C VAL A 23 3.83 -12.26 -5.62
N GLU A 24 4.53 -12.59 -6.70
CA GLU A 24 5.72 -11.86 -7.17
C GLU A 24 5.44 -11.38 -8.59
N ASP A 25 5.72 -10.11 -8.88
CA ASP A 25 5.55 -9.56 -10.22
C ASP A 25 6.78 -9.80 -11.11
N ASP A 26 6.69 -9.44 -12.40
CA ASP A 26 7.79 -9.58 -13.36
C ASP A 26 9.03 -8.72 -13.04
N ASP A 27 8.93 -7.76 -12.12
CA ASP A 27 10.03 -6.91 -11.66
C ASP A 27 10.62 -7.42 -10.33
N GLY A 28 10.14 -8.54 -9.78
CA GLY A 28 10.58 -9.14 -8.52
C GLY A 28 9.95 -8.51 -7.27
N HIS A 29 8.89 -7.71 -7.40
CA HIS A 29 8.17 -7.17 -6.25
C HIS A 29 7.28 -8.23 -5.63
N VAL A 30 7.52 -8.56 -4.36
CA VAL A 30 6.69 -9.48 -3.59
C VAL A 30 5.57 -8.73 -2.89
N LEU A 31 4.33 -9.14 -3.16
CA LEU A 31 3.13 -8.65 -2.49
C LEU A 31 2.57 -9.74 -1.57
N GLU A 32 2.71 -9.55 -0.27
CA GLU A 32 2.08 -10.42 0.73
C GLU A 32 0.63 -10.01 0.97
N ARG A 33 -0.26 -11.00 1.12
CA ARG A 33 -1.69 -10.75 1.26
C ARG A 33 -1.99 -9.98 2.54
N GLY A 34 -2.75 -8.88 2.40
CA GLY A 34 -3.14 -8.01 3.52
C GLY A 34 -2.06 -7.05 4.00
N VAL A 35 -0.86 -7.10 3.42
CA VAL A 35 0.26 -6.23 3.82
C VAL A 35 0.32 -5.00 2.91
N PRO A 36 0.37 -3.77 3.46
CA PRO A 36 0.50 -2.57 2.66
C PRO A 36 1.92 -2.43 2.10
N VAL A 37 2.03 -2.41 0.79
CA VAL A 37 3.27 -2.33 0.03
C VAL A 37 3.38 -0.94 -0.61
N ALA A 38 4.42 -0.21 -0.23
CA ALA A 38 4.79 1.05 -0.86
C ALA A 38 5.17 0.86 -2.33
N VAL A 39 4.60 1.67 -3.21
CA VAL A 39 4.88 1.60 -4.64
C VAL A 39 5.00 2.99 -5.25
N CYS A 40 5.79 3.09 -6.32
CA CYS A 40 5.86 4.32 -7.11
C CYS A 40 4.57 4.54 -7.91
N ASP A 41 4.34 5.78 -8.37
CA ASP A 41 3.09 6.17 -9.04
C ASP A 41 2.76 5.32 -10.28
N LYS A 42 3.77 4.92 -11.06
CA LYS A 42 3.57 4.03 -12.22
C LYS A 42 3.03 2.67 -11.80
N THR A 43 3.58 2.07 -10.74
CA THR A 43 3.19 0.74 -10.25
C THR A 43 1.84 0.80 -9.58
N TYR A 44 1.57 1.86 -8.80
CA TYR A 44 0.25 2.12 -8.23
C TYR A 44 -0.83 2.17 -9.31
N ARG A 45 -0.61 2.93 -10.39
CA ARG A 45 -1.54 3.02 -11.52
C ARG A 45 -1.68 1.71 -12.29
N LEU A 46 -0.59 0.95 -12.43
CA LEU A 46 -0.61 -0.35 -13.11
C LEU A 46 -1.46 -1.37 -12.33
N TYR A 47 -1.20 -1.50 -11.03
CA TYR A 47 -1.91 -2.44 -10.17
C TYR A 47 -3.38 -2.11 -9.96
N ASN A 48 -3.76 -0.84 -10.11
CA ASN A 48 -5.16 -0.42 -10.05
C ASN A 48 -5.91 -0.56 -11.40
N ARG A 49 -5.31 -1.23 -12.40
CA ARG A 49 -5.92 -1.53 -13.70
C ARG A 49 -6.06 -3.04 -13.89
N GLU A 50 -6.92 -3.45 -14.82
CA GLU A 50 -6.99 -4.85 -15.23
C GLU A 50 -5.66 -5.33 -15.83
N PRO A 51 -5.27 -6.59 -15.59
CA PRO A 51 -6.02 -7.64 -14.87
C PRO A 51 -5.84 -7.63 -13.33
N TYR A 52 -5.06 -6.70 -12.78
CA TYR A 52 -4.64 -6.71 -11.38
C TYR A 52 -5.67 -6.11 -10.41
N GLY A 53 -6.41 -5.09 -10.85
CA GLY A 53 -7.28 -4.28 -10.00
C GLY A 53 -8.32 -5.07 -9.20
N GLY A 54 -8.77 -6.22 -9.70
CA GLY A 54 -9.69 -7.10 -8.95
C GLY A 54 -9.07 -7.79 -7.72
N GLN A 55 -7.74 -7.75 -7.57
CA GLN A 55 -7.00 -8.40 -6.49
C GLN A 55 -6.15 -7.41 -5.68
N ILE A 56 -6.28 -6.11 -5.95
CA ILE A 56 -5.48 -5.07 -5.32
C ILE A 56 -6.43 -4.05 -4.68
N ILE A 57 -6.15 -3.71 -3.43
CA ILE A 57 -6.78 -2.60 -2.72
C ILE A 57 -5.82 -1.41 -2.81
N PRO A 58 -6.18 -0.33 -3.53
CA PRO A 58 -5.35 0.87 -3.60
C PRO A 58 -5.38 1.63 -2.27
N VAL A 59 -4.20 2.08 -1.82
CA VAL A 59 -4.05 2.96 -0.65
C VAL A 59 -3.52 4.32 -1.14
N PRO A 60 -4.41 5.31 -1.34
CA PRO A 60 -4.01 6.65 -1.76
C PRO A 60 -3.25 7.37 -0.64
N PRO A 61 -2.44 8.39 -0.97
CA PRO A 61 -1.79 9.21 0.03
C PRO A 61 -2.82 10.08 0.77
N LEU A 62 -2.53 10.45 2.02
CA LEU A 62 -3.38 11.39 2.76
C LEU A 62 -3.45 12.77 2.09
N VAL A 63 -2.32 13.24 1.55
CA VAL A 63 -2.20 14.49 0.80
C VAL A 63 -1.67 14.15 -0.58
N GLU A 64 -2.40 14.56 -1.62
CA GLU A 64 -1.96 14.35 -2.99
C GLU A 64 -0.71 15.17 -3.30
N ILE A 65 0.32 14.51 -3.84
CA ILE A 65 1.55 15.14 -4.31
C ILE A 65 1.46 15.28 -5.82
N ALA A 66 1.66 16.48 -6.38
CA ALA A 66 1.68 16.68 -7.82
C ALA A 66 2.88 15.96 -8.47
N LEU A 67 2.79 15.63 -9.76
CA LEU A 67 3.88 14.91 -10.45
C LEU A 67 5.16 15.74 -10.55
N GLU A 68 5.04 17.05 -10.59
CA GLU A 68 6.17 18.00 -10.62
C GLU A 68 6.91 18.11 -9.30
N ASP A 69 6.19 17.96 -8.18
CA ASP A 69 6.73 18.02 -6.82
C ASP A 69 7.21 16.66 -6.30
N ALA A 70 6.91 15.58 -7.04
CA ALA A 70 7.21 14.22 -6.61
C ALA A 70 8.72 13.93 -6.74
N GLY A 71 9.33 13.53 -5.62
CA GLY A 71 10.72 13.06 -5.59
C GLY A 71 10.90 11.69 -6.25
N GLN A 72 12.15 11.24 -6.33
CA GLN A 72 12.47 9.89 -6.81
C GLN A 72 12.03 8.85 -5.76
N PHE A 73 11.35 7.81 -6.22
CA PHE A 73 11.02 6.65 -5.41
C PHE A 73 12.28 5.81 -5.17
N ASP A 74 12.59 5.56 -3.90
CA ASP A 74 13.71 4.73 -3.49
C ASP A 74 13.31 3.25 -3.54
N CYS A 75 13.66 2.58 -4.64
CA CYS A 75 13.38 1.16 -4.85
C CYS A 75 14.10 0.23 -3.86
N MET A 76 15.12 0.70 -3.14
CA MET A 76 15.86 -0.12 -2.16
C MET A 76 15.29 -0.01 -0.74
N ARG A 77 14.33 0.90 -0.52
CA ARG A 77 13.72 1.15 0.79
C ARG A 77 12.71 0.07 1.15
N SER A 78 12.50 -0.13 2.46
CA SER A 78 11.54 -1.12 2.96
C SER A 78 10.14 -0.90 2.36
N VAL A 79 9.58 -2.00 1.86
CA VAL A 79 8.24 -2.05 1.26
C VAL A 79 7.14 -1.63 2.25
N LEU A 80 7.35 -1.89 3.54
CA LEU A 80 6.53 -1.38 4.63
C LEU A 80 6.94 0.05 5.00
N ARG A 81 6.00 0.98 4.91
CA ARG A 81 6.20 2.36 5.40
C ARG A 81 5.80 2.51 6.84
N HIS A 82 6.46 3.44 7.52
CA HIS A 82 6.00 3.86 8.82
C HIS A 82 4.65 4.60 8.67
N PRO A 83 3.62 4.34 9.50
CA PRO A 83 2.32 5.01 9.38
C PRO A 83 2.41 6.54 9.32
N LYS A 84 3.36 7.14 10.06
CA LYS A 84 3.64 8.59 10.06
C LYS A 84 3.98 9.15 8.68
N GLU A 85 4.65 8.39 7.82
CA GLU A 85 5.02 8.87 6.49
C GLU A 85 3.80 9.04 5.59
N THR A 86 2.82 8.15 5.75
CA THR A 86 1.58 8.12 4.97
C THR A 86 0.44 8.94 5.60
N LYS A 87 0.39 9.04 6.92
CA LYS A 87 -0.71 9.65 7.69
C LYS A 87 -0.35 10.98 8.38
N GLY A 88 0.92 11.41 8.32
CA GLY A 88 1.42 12.61 9.01
C GLY A 88 2.12 12.28 10.33
N GLU A 89 3.10 13.11 10.73
CA GLU A 89 3.90 12.90 11.95
C GLU A 89 3.04 12.94 13.24
N ASP A 90 2.00 13.75 13.24
CA ASP A 90 1.07 13.96 14.36
C ASP A 90 -0.09 12.94 14.39
N TYR A 91 -0.08 11.92 13.53
CA TYR A 91 -1.14 10.91 13.51
C TYR A 91 -1.07 10.01 14.75
N GLN A 92 -1.89 10.31 15.76
CA GLN A 92 -2.03 9.53 17.01
C GLN A 92 -3.38 8.83 17.16
N LEU A 93 -4.15 8.66 16.07
CA LEU A 93 -5.39 7.89 16.09
C LEU A 93 -5.08 6.38 16.04
N THR A 94 -4.67 5.83 17.18
CA THR A 94 -4.84 4.42 17.49
C THR A 94 -6.23 4.27 18.09
N THR A 95 -7.21 3.83 17.31
CA THR A 95 -8.40 3.21 17.92
C THR A 95 -7.91 1.98 18.65
N ASP A 96 -7.84 2.07 19.98
CA ASP A 96 -7.80 0.90 20.85
C ASP A 96 -8.96 0.01 20.38
N ALA A 97 -8.66 -1.21 19.94
CA ALA A 97 -9.70 -2.18 19.70
C ALA A 97 -10.40 -2.34 21.05
N ALA A 98 -11.58 -1.74 21.19
CA ALA A 98 -12.29 -1.63 22.45
C ALA A 98 -12.16 -2.95 23.20
N ALA A 99 -11.37 -2.91 24.28
CA ALA A 99 -11.13 -4.06 25.11
C ALA A 99 -12.48 -4.59 25.60
N GLY A 100 -12.87 -5.75 25.08
CA GLY A 100 -13.88 -6.61 25.69
C GLY A 100 -15.25 -6.67 25.01
N VAL A 101 -15.39 -7.44 23.93
CA VAL A 101 -16.61 -8.23 23.66
C VAL A 101 -16.26 -9.59 23.00
N CYS A 102 -15.29 -10.33 23.53
CA CYS A 102 -15.21 -11.79 23.32
C CYS A 102 -14.39 -12.46 24.43
N GLY A 103 -15.02 -12.58 25.60
CA GLY A 103 -14.63 -13.58 26.60
C GLY A 103 -15.18 -14.96 26.20
N PRO A 104 -14.66 -16.06 26.77
CA PRO A 104 -14.85 -17.43 26.26
C PRO A 104 -16.28 -18.03 26.41
N ASP A 105 -17.28 -17.24 26.80
CA ASP A 105 -18.64 -17.70 27.09
C ASP A 105 -19.72 -16.79 26.46
N GLY A 106 -19.59 -16.47 25.17
CA GLY A 106 -20.61 -15.68 24.50
C GLY A 106 -20.49 -15.67 22.99
N CYS A 107 -21.36 -16.43 22.34
CA CYS A 107 -21.58 -16.50 20.90
C CYS A 107 -21.60 -15.12 20.22
N CYS A 108 -20.72 -14.94 19.22
CA CYS A 108 -20.86 -14.10 18.03
C CYS A 108 -19.89 -14.63 16.96
#